data_AF-A0A820RRC3-F1
#
_entry.id   AF-A0A820RRC3-F1
#
_cell.length_a   1.000
_cell.length_b   1.000
_cell.length_c   1.000
_cell.angle_alpha   90.00
_cell.angle_beta   90.00
_cell.angle_gamma   90.00
#
_symmetry.space_group_name_H-M   'P 1'
#
loop_
_entity.id
_entity.type
_entity.pdbx_description
1 polymer ?
#
loop_
_entity_poly.entity_id
_entity_poly.type
_entity_poly.pdbx_seq_one_letter_code
_entity_poly.pdbx_strand_id
1 'polypeptide(L)'
;MPLILVKIIVPLILSQTHRPLIWFARLYPPRLLIGLLIGIYIYFTPQLMKFPYIFYPILITLFIIHETIIYLQLVARVGFYAQVSEPRIGGTYMTLVSTVGNIGQSVSNSAVLYIANWLPEKHAYSIELIGCTV
;
A
#
# COMPACT_ATOMS: atom_id res chain seq x y z
N MET A 1 -3.47 14.83 -5.23
CA MET A 1 -3.81 15.39 -6.56
C MET A 1 -2.87 14.95 -7.69
N PRO A 2 -1.52 14.86 -7.56
CA PRO A 2 -0.67 14.35 -8.66
C PRO A 2 -0.81 12.83 -8.93
N LEU A 3 -1.35 12.07 -7.98
CA LEU A 3 -1.57 10.63 -8.13
C LEU A 3 -2.57 10.25 -9.22
N ILE A 4 -3.50 11.13 -9.61
CA ILE A 4 -4.53 10.78 -10.62
C ILE A 4 -3.92 10.52 -12.01
N LEU A 5 -2.90 11.29 -12.40
CA LEU A 5 -2.20 11.11 -13.67
C LEU A 5 -1.47 9.77 -13.73
N VAL A 6 -0.77 9.43 -12.65
CA VAL A 6 -0.15 8.11 -12.48
C VAL A 6 -1.20 7.01 -12.54
N LYS A 7 -2.37 7.23 -11.92
CA LYS A 7 -3.46 6.27 -11.87
C LYS A 7 -4.10 5.98 -13.24
N ILE A 8 -3.99 6.88 -14.22
CA ILE A 8 -4.50 6.72 -15.59
C ILE A 8 -3.45 6.09 -16.52
N ILE A 9 -2.18 6.47 -16.39
CA ILE A 9 -1.09 5.95 -17.24
C ILE A 9 -0.79 4.48 -16.92
N VAL A 10 -0.86 4.10 -15.65
CA VAL A 10 -0.58 2.74 -15.17
C VAL A 10 -1.47 1.65 -15.81
N PRO A 11 -2.82 1.76 -15.81
CA PRO A 11 -3.68 0.77 -16.47
C PRO A 11 -3.50 0.75 -17.98
N LEU A 12 -3.08 1.84 -18.61
CA LEU A 12 -2.76 1.87 -20.04
C LEU A 12 -1.55 0.98 -20.36
N ILE A 13 -0.47 1.08 -19.56
CA ILE A 13 0.73 0.26 -19.70
C ILE A 13 0.44 -1.22 -19.35
N LEU A 14 -0.41 -1.46 -18.34
CA LEU A 14 -0.78 -2.82 -17.94
C LEU A 14 -1.82 -3.48 -18.87
N SER A 15 -2.57 -2.72 -19.67
CA SER A 15 -3.60 -3.28 -20.58
C SER A 15 -3.02 -4.25 -21.62
N GLN A 16 -1.74 -4.10 -21.97
CA GLN A 16 -1.08 -4.94 -22.97
C GLN A 16 -0.38 -6.17 -22.38
N THR A 17 -0.35 -6.33 -21.04
CA THR A 17 0.43 -7.40 -20.41
C THR A 17 -0.39 -8.65 -20.15
N HIS A 18 0.00 -9.74 -20.79
CA HIS A 18 -0.67 -11.05 -20.72
C HIS A 18 -0.46 -11.79 -19.39
N ARG A 19 0.36 -11.25 -18.47
CA ARG A 19 0.70 -11.90 -17.18
C ARG A 19 0.76 -10.87 -16.03
N PRO A 20 -0.40 -10.33 -15.59
CA PRO A 20 -0.47 -9.28 -14.57
C PRO A 20 0.04 -9.77 -13.19
N LEU A 21 -0.03 -11.07 -12.91
CA LEU A 21 0.45 -11.65 -11.65
C LEU A 21 1.98 -11.58 -11.49
N ILE A 22 2.75 -11.65 -12.60
CA ILE A 22 4.22 -11.52 -12.56
C ILE A 22 4.61 -10.09 -12.16
N TRP A 23 3.88 -9.10 -12.66
CA TRP A 23 4.07 -7.70 -12.27
C TRP A 23 3.74 -7.49 -10.80
N PHE A 24 2.64 -8.05 -10.31
CA PHE A 24 2.30 -8.02 -8.90
C PHE A 24 3.42 -8.61 -8.02
N ALA A 25 3.95 -9.79 -8.39
CA ALA A 25 5.04 -10.43 -7.66
C ALA A 25 6.34 -9.61 -7.69
N ARG A 26 6.68 -9.00 -8.83
CA ARG A 26 7.88 -8.15 -8.98
C ARG A 26 7.77 -6.84 -8.19
N LEU A 27 6.56 -6.31 -8.01
CA LEU A 27 6.28 -5.11 -7.21
C LEU A 27 6.23 -5.37 -5.70
N TYR A 28 6.20 -6.63 -5.28
CA TYR A 28 6.17 -6.99 -3.86
C TYR A 28 7.46 -6.63 -3.09
N PRO A 29 8.68 -6.98 -3.57
CA PRO A 29 9.92 -6.57 -2.91
C PRO A 29 10.13 -5.04 -2.80
N PRO A 30 9.91 -4.21 -3.84
CA PRO A 30 10.09 -2.77 -3.69
C PRO A 30 9.07 -2.15 -2.71
N ARG A 31 7.85 -2.70 -2.62
CA ARG A 31 6.87 -2.28 -1.60
C ARG A 31 7.39 -2.50 -0.19
N LEU A 32 7.95 -3.68 0.09
CA LEU A 32 8.50 -4.01 1.40
C LEU A 32 9.69 -3.11 1.76
N LEU A 33 10.60 -2.88 0.80
CA LEU A 33 11.76 -2.02 1.00
C LEU A 33 11.37 -0.58 1.32
N ILE A 34 10.42 -0.01 0.59
CA ILE A 34 9.95 1.36 0.83
C ILE A 34 9.18 1.45 2.14
N GLY A 35 8.37 0.45 2.48
CA GLY A 35 7.72 0.38 3.80
C GLY A 35 8.72 0.36 4.95
N LEU A 36 9.82 -0.41 4.82
CA LEU A 36 10.92 -0.42 5.79
C LEU A 36 11.63 0.93 5.87
N LEU A 37 11.91 1.58 4.73
CA LEU A 37 12.52 2.91 4.69
C LEU A 37 11.65 3.96 5.39
N ILE A 38 10.32 3.92 5.18
CA ILE A 38 9.37 4.78 5.89
C ILE A 38 9.42 4.50 7.40
N GLY A 39 9.40 3.24 7.81
CA GLY A 39 9.47 2.85 9.22
C GLY A 39 10.75 3.33 9.92
N ILE A 40 11.90 3.16 9.28
CA ILE A 40 13.20 3.66 9.77
C ILE A 40 13.18 5.18 9.84
N TYR A 41 12.66 5.85 8.81
CA TYR A 41 12.58 7.31 8.78
C TYR A 41 11.70 7.86 9.92
N ILE A 42 10.57 7.19 10.20
CA ILE A 42 9.69 7.56 11.32
C ILE A 42 10.38 7.36 12.67
N TYR A 43 11.19 6.31 12.84
CA TYR A 43 11.95 6.10 14.08
C TYR A 43 12.91 7.26 14.39
N PHE A 44 13.51 7.89 13.36
CA PHE A 44 14.40 9.04 13.53
C PHE A 44 13.66 10.40 13.63
N THR A 45 12.32 10.43 13.54
CA THR A 45 11.49 11.65 13.64
C THR A 45 11.82 12.57 14.82
N PRO A 46 12.01 12.10 16.08
CA PRO A 46 12.23 13.01 17.21
C PRO A 46 13.52 13.84 17.06
N GLN A 47 14.49 13.38 16.27
CA GLN A 47 15.73 14.13 15.99
C GLN A 47 15.58 15.10 14.80
N LEU A 48 14.78 14.72 13.81
CA LEU A 48 14.59 15.44 12.54
C LEU A 48 13.53 16.55 12.61
N MET A 49 12.65 16.54 13.62
CA MET A 49 11.63 17.58 13.84
C MET A 49 12.21 19.00 14.04
N LYS A 50 13.50 19.10 14.37
CA LYS A 50 14.22 20.38 14.48
C LYS A 50 14.38 21.12 13.15
N PHE A 51 14.23 20.43 12.01
CA PHE A 51 14.36 20.98 10.66
C PHE A 51 13.11 20.68 9.80
N PRO A 52 11.98 21.39 10.03
CA PRO A 52 10.71 21.10 9.37
C PRO A 52 10.79 21.22 7.85
N TYR A 53 11.56 22.17 7.33
CA TYR A 53 11.70 22.42 5.88
C TYR A 53 12.29 21.25 5.09
N ILE A 54 13.06 20.37 5.72
CA ILE A 54 13.69 19.20 5.07
C ILE A 54 12.87 17.95 5.36
N PHE A 55 12.31 17.84 6.57
CA PHE A 55 11.60 16.67 7.04
C PHE A 55 10.32 16.37 6.24
N TYR A 56 9.43 17.36 6.10
CA TYR A 56 8.14 17.18 5.43
C TYR A 56 8.25 16.83 3.93
N PRO A 57 9.06 17.50 3.09
CA PRO A 57 9.11 17.18 1.67
C PRO A 57 9.65 15.76 1.40
N ILE A 58 10.65 15.31 2.16
CA ILE A 58 11.19 13.95 2.02
C ILE A 58 10.13 12.92 2.39
N LEU A 59 9.43 13.12 3.52
CA LEU A 59 8.35 12.26 3.97
C LEU A 59 7.24 12.15 2.92
N ILE A 60 6.78 13.29 2.40
CA ILE A 60 5.72 13.36 1.38
C ILE A 60 6.15 12.61 0.12
N THR A 61 7.40 12.79 -0.32
CA THR A 61 7.91 12.13 -1.54
C THR A 61 7.94 10.61 -1.36
N LEU A 62 8.40 10.13 -0.20
CA LEU A 62 8.45 8.69 0.12
C LEU A 62 7.05 8.08 0.18
N PHE A 63 6.08 8.80 0.75
CA PHE A 63 4.67 8.41 0.77
C PHE A 63 4.06 8.34 -0.64
N ILE A 64 4.36 9.29 -1.52
CA ILE A 64 3.87 9.29 -2.91
C ILE A 64 4.38 8.05 -3.66
N ILE A 65 5.66 7.71 -3.49
CA ILE A 65 6.26 6.52 -4.14
C ILE A 65 5.58 5.25 -3.61
N HIS A 66 5.42 5.14 -2.29
CA HIS A 66 4.76 4.01 -1.66
C HIS A 66 3.32 3.81 -2.16
N GLU A 67 2.52 4.88 -2.19
CA GLU A 67 1.14 4.87 -2.68
C GLU A 67 1.07 4.47 -4.17
N THR A 68 2.05 4.90 -4.96
CA THR A 68 2.14 4.53 -6.39
C THR A 68 2.35 3.02 -6.58
N ILE A 69 3.22 2.41 -5.77
CA ILE A 69 3.49 0.96 -5.85
C ILE A 69 2.28 0.15 -5.42
N ILE A 70 1.57 0.57 -4.36
CA ILE A 70 0.33 -0.06 -3.94
C ILE A 70 -0.72 0.02 -5.05
N TYR A 71 -0.83 1.18 -5.70
CA TYR A 71 -1.76 1.35 -6.82
C TYR A 71 -1.43 0.43 -8.01
N LEU A 72 -0.15 0.31 -8.37
CA LEU A 72 0.31 -0.62 -9.41
C LEU A 72 -0.08 -2.07 -9.09
N GLN A 73 0.07 -2.49 -7.83
CA GLN A 73 -0.34 -3.81 -7.36
C GLN A 73 -1.87 -3.99 -7.43
N LEU A 74 -2.64 -2.95 -7.11
CA LEU A 74 -4.10 -2.98 -7.20
C LEU A 74 -4.57 -3.17 -8.66
N VAL A 75 -3.98 -2.42 -9.60
CA VAL A 75 -4.30 -2.57 -11.03
C VAL A 75 -3.90 -3.95 -11.56
N ALA A 76 -2.72 -4.45 -11.17
CA ALA A 76 -2.30 -5.81 -11.52
C ALA A 76 -3.27 -6.89 -11.00
N ARG A 77 -3.77 -6.72 -9.76
CA ARG A 77 -4.74 -7.63 -9.15
C ARG A 77 -6.08 -7.62 -9.91
N VAL A 78 -6.61 -6.44 -10.22
CA VAL A 78 -7.87 -6.30 -10.97
C VAL A 78 -7.71 -6.84 -12.40
N GLY A 79 -6.55 -6.64 -13.04
CA GLY A 79 -6.22 -7.23 -14.34
C GLY A 79 -6.19 -8.76 -14.30
N PHE A 80 -5.68 -9.36 -13.22
CA PHE A 80 -5.73 -10.81 -13.02
C PHE A 80 -7.17 -11.31 -12.82
N TYR A 81 -7.98 -10.61 -12.04
CA TYR A 81 -9.40 -10.97 -11.84
C TYR A 81 -10.17 -10.97 -13.14
N ALA A 82 -9.90 -9.99 -14.02
CA ALA A 82 -10.50 -9.92 -15.36
C ALA A 82 -10.04 -11.06 -16.28
N GLN A 83 -8.78 -11.51 -16.18
CA GLN A 83 -8.26 -12.62 -16.99
C GLN A 83 -8.77 -13.99 -16.53
N VAL A 84 -8.97 -14.18 -15.23
CA VAL A 84 -9.52 -15.43 -14.66
C VAL A 84 -11.04 -15.50 -14.85
N SER A 85 -11.73 -14.36 -14.89
CA SER A 85 -13.16 -14.32 -15.15
C SER A 85 -13.47 -14.68 -16.61
N GLU A 86 -14.21 -15.76 -16.82
CA GLU A 86 -14.60 -16.19 -18.17
C GLU A 86 -15.38 -15.11 -18.93
N PRO A 87 -15.18 -14.94 -20.25
CA PRO A 87 -15.83 -13.87 -21.02
C PRO A 87 -17.36 -14.00 -21.11
N ARG A 88 -17.94 -15.18 -20.85
CA ARG A 88 -19.40 -15.41 -20.90
C ARG A 88 -20.14 -15.00 -19.62
N ILE A 89 -19.50 -15.09 -18.46
CA ILE A 89 -20.09 -14.77 -17.13
C ILE A 89 -19.12 -13.89 -16.32
N GLY A 90 -18.33 -13.06 -17.02
CA GLY A 90 -17.18 -12.37 -16.45
C GLY A 90 -17.56 -11.40 -15.34
N GLY A 91 -18.71 -10.74 -15.45
CA GLY A 91 -19.19 -9.77 -14.46
C GLY A 91 -19.46 -10.39 -13.08
N THR A 92 -20.06 -11.59 -13.05
CA THR A 92 -20.38 -12.28 -11.78
C THR A 92 -19.11 -12.82 -11.12
N TYR A 93 -18.20 -13.42 -11.89
CA TYR A 93 -16.91 -13.89 -11.37
C TYR A 93 -16.01 -12.76 -10.90
N MET A 94 -15.95 -11.64 -11.64
CA MET A 94 -15.18 -10.46 -11.22
C MET A 94 -15.70 -9.88 -9.90
N THR A 95 -17.02 -9.83 -9.73
CA THR A 95 -17.65 -9.36 -8.48
C THR A 95 -17.36 -10.31 -7.33
N LEU A 96 -17.54 -11.62 -7.52
CA LEU A 96 -17.27 -12.62 -6.49
C LEU A 96 -15.80 -12.58 -6.02
N VAL A 97 -14.86 -12.55 -6.96
CA VAL A 97 -13.43 -12.49 -6.64
C VAL A 97 -13.06 -11.15 -5.97
N SER A 98 -13.73 -10.05 -6.32
CA SER A 98 -13.62 -8.76 -5.62
C SER A 98 -14.13 -8.84 -4.17
N THR A 99 -15.29 -9.47 -3.94
CA THR A 99 -15.85 -9.69 -2.60
C THR A 99 -14.89 -10.51 -1.73
N VAL A 100 -14.39 -11.63 -2.25
CA VAL A 100 -13.40 -12.46 -1.57
C VAL A 100 -12.12 -11.66 -1.28
N GLY A 101 -11.66 -10.85 -2.24
CA GLY A 101 -10.50 -9.98 -2.06
C GLY A 101 -10.67 -8.93 -0.96
N ASN A 102 -11.83 -8.30 -0.87
CA ASN A 102 -12.14 -7.30 0.15
C ASN A 102 -12.27 -7.94 1.55
N ILE A 103 -12.90 -9.11 1.65
CA ILE A 103 -12.97 -9.86 2.92
C ILE A 103 -11.55 -10.27 3.36
N GLY A 104 -10.74 -10.80 2.44
CA GLY A 104 -9.37 -11.18 2.73
C GLY A 104 -8.54 -10.01 3.26
N GLN A 105 -8.70 -8.82 2.67
CA GLN A 105 -8.01 -7.61 3.13
C GLN A 105 -8.48 -7.18 4.52
N SER A 106 -9.79 -7.16 4.76
CA SER A 106 -10.36 -6.77 6.07
C SER A 106 -9.96 -7.74 7.17
N VAL A 107 -10.03 -9.05 6.91
CA VAL A 107 -9.58 -10.09 7.86
C VAL A 107 -8.09 -9.98 8.15
N SER A 108 -7.27 -9.71 7.12
CA SER A 108 -5.83 -9.51 7.30
C SER A 108 -5.53 -8.30 8.18
N ASN A 109 -6.23 -7.19 7.98
CA ASN A 109 -6.07 -5.99 8.81
C ASN A 109 -6.47 -6.27 10.27
N SER A 110 -7.60 -6.95 10.49
CA SER A 110 -8.02 -7.35 11.84
C SER A 110 -7.01 -8.28 12.50
N ALA A 111 -6.43 -9.23 11.76
CA ALA A 111 -5.40 -10.12 12.27
C ALA A 111 -4.12 -9.36 12.67
N VAL A 112 -3.68 -8.40 11.87
CA VAL A 112 -2.51 -7.56 12.19
C VAL A 112 -2.75 -6.75 13.46
N LEU A 113 -3.93 -6.13 13.61
CA LEU A 113 -4.28 -5.38 14.82
C LEU A 113 -4.39 -6.28 16.05
N TYR A 114 -4.93 -7.49 15.89
CA TYR A 114 -4.98 -8.47 16.97
C TYR A 114 -3.58 -8.88 17.45
N ILE A 115 -2.64 -9.11 16.53
CA ILE A 115 -1.23 -9.40 16.86
C ILE A 115 -0.57 -8.17 17.51
N ALA A 116 -0.85 -6.97 17.03
CA ALA A 116 -0.31 -5.74 17.60
C ALA A 116 -0.76 -5.53 19.05
N ASN A 117 -2.01 -5.85 19.40
CA ASN A 117 -2.52 -5.79 20.77
C ASN A 117 -1.81 -6.77 21.72
N TRP A 118 -1.18 -7.82 21.20
CA TRP A 118 -0.41 -8.75 22.02
C TRP A 118 0.99 -8.19 22.39
N LEU A 119 1.43 -7.13 21.72
CA LEU A 119 2.73 -6.51 21.97
C LEU A 119 2.66 -5.58 23.19
N PRO A 120 3.58 -5.66 24.16
CA PRO A 120 3.48 -4.91 25.41
C PRO A 120 3.53 -3.39 25.20
N GLU A 121 2.57 -2.69 25.81
CA GLU A 121 2.28 -1.25 25.68
C GLU A 121 3.48 -0.29 25.86
N LYS A 122 4.57 -0.75 26.49
CA LYS A 122 5.76 0.07 26.79
C LYS A 122 6.44 0.68 25.54
N HIS A 123 6.20 0.15 24.35
CA HIS A 123 6.72 0.69 23.07
C HIS A 123 5.65 1.38 22.20
N ALA A 124 4.37 1.26 22.55
CA ALA A 124 3.26 1.85 21.78
C ALA A 124 3.05 3.34 22.14
N TYR A 125 3.25 3.72 23.40
CA TYR A 125 2.98 5.07 23.90
C TYR A 125 3.93 6.17 23.40
N SER A 126 5.11 5.84 22.88
CA SER A 126 6.08 6.86 22.43
C SER A 126 5.68 7.55 21.12
N ILE A 127 4.76 6.99 20.33
CA ILE A 127 4.35 7.57 19.04
C ILE A 127 3.19 8.55 19.19
N GLU A 128 2.26 8.32 20.13
CA GLU A 128 1.11 9.21 20.34
C GLU A 128 1.46 10.48 21.15
N LEU A 129 2.39 10.39 22.10
CA LEU A 129 2.78 11.54 22.93
C LEU A 129 3.56 12.63 22.16
N ILE A 130 4.26 12.27 21.07
CA ILE A 130 4.98 13.25 20.23
C ILE A 130 3.99 14.05 19.34
N GLY A 131 2.81 13.50 19.04
CA GLY A 131 1.77 14.19 18.26
C GLY A 131 0.87 15.10 19.10
N CYS A 132 0.87 14.98 20.43
CA CYS A 132 -0.07 15.67 21.32
C CYS A 132 0.59 16.74 22.22
N THR A 133 1.88 16.99 22.06
CA THR A 133 2.59 18.10 22.73
C THR A 133 3.18 19.09 21.73
N VAL A 134 2.32 19.71 20.93
CA VAL A 134 2.50 21.06 20.37
C VAL A 134 1.17 21.78 20.42
#